data_AF-A0AAU7QRH9-F1
#
_entry.id   AF-A0AAU7QRH9-F1
#
_cell.length_a   1.000
_cell.length_b   1.000
_cell.length_c   1.000
_cell.angle_alpha   90.00
_cell.angle_beta   90.00
_cell.angle_gamma   90.00
#
_symmetry.space_group_name_H-M   'P 1'
#
loop_
_entity.id
_entity.type
_entity.pdbx_description
1 polymer ?
#
loop_
_entity_poly.entity_id
_entity_poly.type
_entity_poly.pdbx_seq_one_letter_code
_entity_poly.pdbx_strand_id
1 'polypeptide(L)'
;MFIKNKLKLNNLSYKYDYKNYYSIKKKFIKYEKKGIPIRITIGEKELLNKTIEVFRRDKYMKYNIYYKKFIKNIIKTLNKIQKNLYLKHKLSFKKNIINIKNIKNITNKKKKK
;
A
#
# COMPACT_ATOMS: atom_id res chain seq x y z
N MET A 1 9.64 -21.49 1.59
CA MET A 1 9.02 -21.73 2.92
C MET A 1 9.36 -20.63 3.95
N PHE A 2 10.60 -20.12 3.98
CA PHE A 2 11.09 -19.20 5.01
C PHE A 2 10.34 -17.85 5.17
N ILE A 3 9.87 -17.21 4.09
CA ILE A 3 9.14 -15.93 4.18
C ILE A 3 7.82 -16.10 4.91
N LYS A 4 7.09 -17.19 4.60
CA LYS A 4 5.81 -17.51 5.24
C LYS A 4 5.98 -17.67 6.75
N ASN A 5 7.03 -18.40 7.18
CA ASN A 5 7.31 -18.61 8.60
C ASN A 5 7.67 -17.28 9.29
N LYS A 6 8.52 -16.45 8.69
CA LYS A 6 8.86 -15.14 9.25
C LYS A 6 7.63 -14.23 9.40
N LEU A 7 6.74 -14.22 8.42
CA LEU A 7 5.49 -13.44 8.52
C LEU A 7 4.58 -13.96 9.62
N LYS A 8 4.41 -15.29 9.70
CA LYS A 8 3.58 -15.95 10.74
C LYS A 8 4.12 -15.68 12.15
N LEU A 9 5.44 -15.76 12.35
CA LEU A 9 6.11 -15.45 13.63
C LEU A 9 5.94 -13.99 14.07
N ASN A 10 5.71 -13.07 13.13
CA ASN A 10 5.48 -11.65 13.42
C ASN A 10 3.99 -11.28 13.39
N ASN A 11 3.09 -12.28 13.46
CA ASN A 11 1.63 -12.11 13.40
C ASN A 11 1.14 -11.28 12.20
N LEU A 12 1.84 -11.38 11.06
CA LEU A 12 1.45 -10.71 9.83
C LEU A 12 0.60 -11.63 8.96
N SER A 13 -0.62 -11.19 8.64
CA SER A 13 -1.50 -11.88 7.70
C SER A 13 -0.93 -11.81 6.28
N TYR A 14 -0.93 -12.95 5.58
CA TYR A 14 -0.45 -13.02 4.21
C TYR A 14 -1.28 -13.98 3.37
N LYS A 15 -1.30 -13.74 2.06
CA LYS A 15 -1.86 -14.65 1.08
C LYS A 15 -0.84 -14.91 -0.02
N TYR A 16 -0.53 -16.18 -0.24
CA TYR A 16 0.40 -16.61 -1.27
C TYR A 16 -0.36 -17.14 -2.48
N ASP A 17 -0.11 -16.58 -3.66
CA ASP A 17 -0.80 -16.95 -4.91
C ASP A 17 0.16 -17.61 -5.91
N TYR A 18 0.22 -18.95 -5.86
CA TYR A 18 1.04 -19.80 -6.72
C TYR A 18 0.32 -20.30 -7.97
N LYS A 19 -0.91 -19.84 -8.25
CA LYS A 19 -1.74 -20.40 -9.31
C LYS A 19 -1.18 -20.05 -10.70
N ASN A 20 -0.65 -21.03 -11.44
CA ASN A 20 0.05 -20.76 -12.71
C ASN A 20 -0.87 -20.44 -13.90
N TYR A 21 -2.17 -20.69 -13.78
CA TYR A 21 -3.15 -20.49 -14.87
C TYR A 21 -3.57 -19.03 -15.10
N TYR A 22 -3.16 -18.08 -14.27
CA TYR A 22 -3.45 -16.65 -14.47
C TYR A 22 -2.19 -15.87 -14.82
N SER A 23 -2.29 -15.02 -15.85
CA SER A 23 -1.24 -14.05 -16.15
C SER A 23 -0.97 -13.15 -14.94
N ILE A 24 0.31 -12.84 -14.72
CA ILE A 24 0.79 -12.07 -13.56
C ILE A 24 0.06 -10.73 -13.43
N LYS A 25 -0.19 -10.06 -14.56
CA LYS A 25 -0.96 -8.80 -14.63
C LYS A 25 -2.38 -8.95 -14.07
N LYS A 26 -3.08 -10.04 -14.40
CA LYS A 26 -4.43 -10.32 -13.85
C LYS A 26 -4.39 -10.51 -12.33
N LYS A 27 -3.36 -11.20 -11.80
CA LYS A 27 -3.18 -11.35 -10.35
C LYS A 27 -2.95 -10.00 -9.65
N PHE A 28 -2.10 -9.16 -10.22
CA PHE A 28 -1.81 -7.84 -9.66
C PHE A 28 -3.06 -6.97 -9.53
N ILE A 29 -3.84 -6.86 -10.62
CA ILE A 29 -5.10 -6.11 -10.63
C ILE A 29 -6.09 -6.68 -9.60
N LYS A 30 -6.21 -8.02 -9.51
CA LYS A 30 -7.11 -8.66 -8.56
C LYS A 30 -6.82 -8.26 -7.11
N TYR A 31 -5.55 -8.28 -6.71
CA TYR A 31 -5.17 -7.95 -5.33
C TYR A 31 -5.13 -6.44 -5.06
N GLU A 32 -4.86 -5.63 -6.09
CA GLU A 32 -4.98 -4.17 -6.00
C GLU A 32 -6.44 -3.73 -5.85
N LYS A 33 -7.38 -4.40 -6.54
CA LYS A 33 -8.83 -4.19 -6.36
C LYS A 33 -9.31 -4.61 -4.98
N LYS A 34 -8.75 -5.68 -4.41
CA LYS A 34 -9.03 -6.12 -3.02
C LYS A 34 -8.43 -5.20 -1.95
N GLY A 35 -7.66 -4.19 -2.33
CA GLY A 35 -7.09 -3.24 -1.38
C GLY A 35 -5.94 -3.79 -0.53
N ILE A 36 -5.26 -4.86 -0.98
CA ILE A 36 -4.10 -5.37 -0.25
C ILE A 36 -3.00 -4.29 -0.22
N PRO A 37 -2.48 -3.89 0.96
CA PRO A 37 -1.61 -2.72 1.08
C PRO A 37 -0.21 -2.94 0.49
N ILE A 38 0.31 -4.17 0.56
CA ILE A 38 1.64 -4.54 0.12
C ILE A 38 1.58 -5.81 -0.73
N ARG A 39 2.25 -5.80 -1.88
CA ARG A 39 2.55 -6.98 -2.68
C ARG A 39 4.04 -7.26 -2.63
N ILE A 40 4.41 -8.53 -2.50
CA ILE A 40 5.80 -8.97 -2.53
C ILE A 40 5.98 -9.87 -3.75
N THR A 41 7.01 -9.59 -4.54
CA THR A 41 7.38 -10.32 -5.76
C THR A 41 8.78 -10.89 -5.57
N ILE A 42 8.95 -12.15 -5.97
CA ILE A 42 10.21 -12.89 -5.86
C ILE A 42 10.39 -13.58 -7.20
N GLY A 43 11.31 -13.06 -8.01
CA GLY A 43 11.77 -13.72 -9.22
C GLY A 43 13.18 -14.27 -9.02
N GLU A 44 13.71 -14.85 -10.10
CA GLU A 44 15.05 -15.45 -10.13
C GLU A 44 16.15 -14.41 -9.88
N LYS A 45 15.98 -13.19 -10.41
CA LYS A 45 16.93 -12.08 -10.21
C LYS A 45 17.01 -11.67 -8.74
N GLU A 46 15.87 -11.59 -8.05
CA GLU A 46 15.82 -11.25 -6.64
C GLU A 46 16.42 -12.36 -5.76
N LEU A 47 16.21 -13.63 -6.13
CA LEU A 47 16.82 -14.79 -5.48
C LEU A 47 18.36 -14.75 -5.54
N LEU A 48 18.92 -14.48 -6.72
CA LEU A 48 20.37 -14.34 -6.91
C LEU A 48 20.95 -13.21 -6.06
N ASN A 49 20.27 -12.07 -6.05
CA ASN A 49 20.70 -10.87 -5.32
C ASN A 49 20.36 -10.89 -3.82
N LYS A 50 19.70 -11.96 -3.32
CA LYS A 50 19.19 -12.06 -1.94
C LYS A 50 18.32 -10.85 -1.56
N THR A 51 17.59 -10.31 -2.52
CA THR A 51 16.64 -9.21 -2.35
C THR A 51 15.21 -9.71 -2.56
N ILE A 52 14.24 -8.84 -2.33
CA ILE A 52 12.84 -9.05 -2.65
C ILE A 52 12.27 -7.72 -3.14
N GLU A 53 11.36 -7.79 -4.11
CA GLU A 53 10.67 -6.61 -4.62
C GLU A 53 9.39 -6.40 -3.82
N VAL A 54 9.18 -5.18 -3.34
CA VAL A 54 8.02 -4.77 -2.55
C VAL A 54 7.30 -3.66 -3.28
N PHE A 55 6.01 -3.88 -3.52
CA PHE A 55 5.11 -2.91 -4.14
C PHE A 55 4.10 -2.38 -3.11
N ARG A 56 3.91 -1.06 -3.12
CA ARG A 56 3.01 -0.33 -2.21
C ARG A 56 1.76 0.18 -2.92
N ARG A 57 0.59 -0.15 -2.38
CA ARG A 57 -0.71 0.24 -2.92
C ARG A 57 -1.07 1.72 -2.75
N ASP A 58 -0.57 2.36 -1.68
CA ASP A 58 -0.89 3.76 -1.34
C ASP A 58 -0.26 4.77 -2.29
N LYS A 59 0.96 4.47 -2.76
CA LYS A 59 1.75 5.32 -3.66
C LYS A 59 1.98 4.73 -5.06
N TYR A 60 1.57 3.48 -5.31
CA TYR A 60 1.89 2.72 -6.52
C TYR A 60 3.40 2.69 -6.84
N MET A 61 4.23 2.55 -5.81
CA MET A 61 5.69 2.51 -5.93
C MET A 61 6.23 1.12 -5.63
N LYS A 62 7.27 0.71 -6.36
CA LYS A 62 8.04 -0.51 -6.12
C LYS A 62 9.47 -0.19 -5.70
N TYR A 63 10.05 -1.02 -4.84
CA TYR A 63 11.44 -0.92 -4.41
C TYR A 63 11.94 -2.28 -3.94
N ASN A 64 13.26 -2.45 -3.98
CA ASN A 64 13.91 -3.67 -3.55
C ASN A 64 14.41 -3.53 -2.11
N ILE A 65 14.32 -4.60 -1.34
CA ILE A 65 14.88 -4.68 0.01
C ILE A 65 15.68 -5.96 0.18
N TYR A 66 16.76 -5.89 0.94
CA TYR A 66 17.53 -7.07 1.31
C TYR A 66 16.70 -8.01 2.19
N TYR A 67 16.80 -9.29 1.89
CA TYR A 67 16.08 -10.36 2.59
C TYR A 67 16.31 -10.33 4.11
N LYS A 68 17.54 -10.03 4.56
CA LYS A 68 17.89 -9.92 5.99
C LYS A 68 17.05 -8.87 6.72
N LYS A 69 16.71 -7.76 6.07
CA LYS A 69 15.97 -6.63 6.66
C LYS A 69 14.47 -6.65 6.33
N PHE A 70 13.97 -7.75 5.75
CA PHE A 70 12.61 -7.88 5.24
C PHE A 70 11.52 -7.50 6.26
N ILE A 71 11.45 -8.19 7.39
CA ILE A 71 10.36 -8.03 8.38
C ILE A 71 10.32 -6.61 8.94
N LYS A 72 11.47 -6.10 9.39
CA LYS A 72 11.59 -4.73 9.91
C LYS A 72 11.11 -3.71 8.87
N ASN A 73 11.48 -3.90 7.60
CA ASN A 73 11.05 -3.01 6.52
C ASN A 73 9.56 -3.12 6.22
N ILE A 74 8.97 -4.32 6.22
CA ILE A 74 7.52 -4.51 5.99
C ILE A 74 6.71 -3.84 7.09
N ILE A 75 7.02 -4.07 8.36
CA ILE A 75 6.31 -3.46 9.50
C ILE A 75 6.42 -1.93 9.42
N LYS A 76 7.63 -1.40 9.18
CA LYS A 76 7.85 0.05 8.98
C LYS A 76 7.05 0.59 7.80
N THR A 77 6.92 -0.19 6.73
CA THR A 77 6.17 0.21 5.53
C THR A 77 4.67 0.23 5.80
N LEU A 78 4.12 -0.78 6.48
CA LEU A 78 2.71 -0.81 6.89
C LEU A 78 2.36 0.41 7.75
N ASN A 79 3.19 0.72 8.74
CA ASN A 79 3.01 1.91 9.58
C ASN A 79 3.06 3.22 8.77
N LYS A 80 3.98 3.31 7.79
CA LYS A 80 4.05 4.45 6.88
C LYS A 80 2.81 4.56 5.99
N ILE A 81 2.29 3.44 5.47
CA ILE A 81 1.07 3.41 4.66
C ILE A 81 -0.09 3.99 5.46
N GLN A 82 -0.29 3.52 6.70
CA GLN A 82 -1.36 4.00 7.57
C GLN A 82 -1.24 5.51 7.83
N LYS A 83 -0.04 5.98 8.20
CA LYS A 83 0.22 7.41 8.43
C LYS A 83 -0.05 8.26 7.18
N ASN A 84 0.40 7.80 6.01
CA ASN A 84 0.20 8.52 4.75
C ASN A 84 -1.28 8.67 4.40
N LEU A 85 -2.05 7.58 4.49
CA LEU A 85 -3.47 7.60 4.20
C LEU A 85 -4.21 8.55 5.15
N TYR A 86 -3.95 8.43 6.46
CA TYR A 86 -4.54 9.32 7.46
C TYR A 86 -4.23 10.80 7.19
N LEU A 87 -2.96 11.13 6.95
CA LEU A 87 -2.55 12.52 6.67
C LEU A 87 -3.20 13.06 5.39
N LYS A 88 -3.22 12.27 4.32
CA LYS A 88 -3.86 12.65 3.05
C LYS A 88 -5.34 12.99 3.26
N HIS A 89 -6.07 12.12 3.96
CA HIS A 89 -7.50 12.35 4.23
C HIS A 89 -7.73 13.49 5.21
N LYS A 90 -6.92 13.64 6.26
CA LYS A 90 -7.00 14.76 7.21
C LYS A 90 -6.81 16.11 6.51
N LEU A 91 -5.84 16.21 5.60
CA LEU A 91 -5.60 17.42 4.81
C LEU A 91 -6.77 17.72 3.88
N SER A 92 -7.28 16.70 3.18
CA SER A 92 -8.45 16.87 2.30
C SER A 92 -9.70 17.28 3.09
N PHE A 93 -9.91 16.71 4.27
CA PHE A 93 -11.02 17.05 5.15
C PHE A 93 -10.93 18.51 5.60
N LYS A 94 -9.77 18.94 6.11
CA LYS A 94 -9.53 20.33 6.53
C LYS A 94 -9.73 21.34 5.39
N LYS A 95 -9.29 21.02 4.17
CA LYS A 95 -9.49 21.89 2.99
C LYS A 95 -10.97 22.07 2.63
N ASN A 96 -11.80 21.08 2.94
CA ASN A 96 -13.23 21.11 2.66
C ASN A 96 -14.04 21.75 3.80
N ILE A 97 -13.45 21.99 4.96
CA ILE A 97 -14.07 22.76 6.04
C ILE A 97 -14.01 24.25 5.66
N ILE A 98 -15.17 24.89 5.64
CA ILE A 98 -15.30 26.33 5.36
C ILE A 98 -15.94 26.96 6.59
N ASN A 99 -15.27 27.94 7.17
CA ASN A 99 -15.85 28.75 8.24
C ASN A 99 -16.60 29.93 7.63
N ILE A 100 -17.93 29.94 7.75
CA ILE A 100 -18.78 30.94 7.10
C ILE A 100 -19.23 31.94 8.16
N LYS A 101 -18.71 33.16 8.09
CA LYS A 101 -19.12 34.27 8.98
C LYS A 101 -20.32 35.07 8.44
N ASN A 102 -20.54 35.09 7.11
CA ASN A 102 -21.61 35.84 6.44
C ASN A 102 -22.37 34.99 5.42
N ILE A 103 -23.71 35.10 5.43
CA ILE A 103 -24.66 34.30 4.61
C ILE A 103 -24.46 34.50 3.09
N LYS A 104 -24.01 35.69 2.66
CA LYS A 104 -23.75 36.00 1.24
C LYS A 104 -22.66 35.13 0.59
N ASN A 105 -21.76 34.52 1.38
CA ASN A 105 -20.65 33.71 0.86
C ASN A 105 -21.06 32.26 0.49
N ILE A 106 -22.29 31.85 0.78
CA ILE A 106 -22.79 30.48 0.58
C ILE A 106 -23.07 30.18 -0.90
N THR A 107 -23.53 31.16 -1.67
CA THR A 107 -24.04 30.97 -3.05
C THR A 107 -22.93 30.77 -4.08
N ASN A 108 -21.75 31.37 -3.89
CA ASN A 108 -20.66 31.37 -4.87
C ASN A 108 -19.91 30.03 -5.01
N LYS A 109 -20.07 29.07 -4.07
CA LYS A 109 -19.31 27.80 -4.08
C LYS A 109 -20.12 26.55 -4.41
N LYS A 110 -21.45 26.58 -4.34
CA LYS A 110 -22.28 25.44 -4.80
C LYS A 110 -22.10 25.17 -6.31
N LYS A 111 -21.69 26.17 -7.10
CA LYS A 111 -21.44 26.08 -8.55
C LYS A 111 -20.07 25.47 -8.95
N LYS A 112 -19.19 25.13 -8.00
CA LYS A 112 -17.81 24.64 -8.26
C LYS A 112 -17.63 23.12 -8.02
N LYS A 113 -18.71 22.38 -7.84
CA LYS A 113 -18.68 20.91 -7.75
C LYS A 113 -19.09 20.27 -9.06
#